data_AF-W2PF72-F1
#
_entry.id   AF-W2PF72-F1
#
_cell.length_a   1.000
_cell.length_b   1.000
_cell.length_c   1.000
_cell.angle_alpha   90.00
_cell.angle_beta   90.00
_cell.angle_gamma   90.00
#
_symmetry.space_group_name_H-M   'P 1'
#
loop_
_entity.id
_entity.type
_entity.pdbx_description
1 polymer ?
#
loop_
_entity_poly.entity_id
_entity_poly.type
_entity_poly.pdbx_seq_one_letter_code
_entity_poly.pdbx_strand_id
1 'polypeptide(L)'
;MVDNQSRRGRHRSKTPLRSSAKSKASTSRSRQRPTARTRNGVKAQSQATTLPSDLWTQLVPFLTWRDTSAMLSVCCEWRRVVNEAKKLHPEWRSTVLGPSVNGLESLELLRANHLKWADTRFAPDLVLLIAASIDPSPWHSGGYWEEVVAAIEEARLLPPACRLVMMFTLNAVLGTREDEVEEEGSSSAVTLSISVAHLPETTLENAEFDRKELRRCKRGVELDNPFTALEGKDAPSFMLFGVNDQSADQLVHVLDEWYPTATVIGAVSPLIDRCVPLATYKAPVNQDRARKKRGGKPLRRPRQVVFPSTMLLRLHGNVGVRSFSSSGYYPITPVVQCERASVAEELSQVVTYDLVSTSEGSQHVLDLIDPSERLAIEQEGRTLNIFSCSDSAPLERLVDFNSNEDTLTTARIDRLEFVFWLQDRLMALPGLCWQEGDYGVLASHQSTRTSQALTEALERTKSGLTERAFGAFTVAGALNDVDDSVHANQVSEIFTDVFQELQIGGCIVSTSVGPVAIPGRQLPGRNRTQVQTHTTCGAVFYTTQ
;
A
#
# COMPACT_ATOMS: atom_id res chain seq x y z
N MET A 1 -14.13 38.69 -59.06
CA MET A 1 -15.21 39.70 -58.96
C MET A 1 -15.18 40.25 -57.54
N VAL A 2 -15.18 41.57 -57.24
CA VAL A 2 -16.01 42.70 -57.76
C VAL A 2 -17.45 42.54 -57.20
N ASP A 3 -18.09 43.47 -56.47
CA ASP A 3 -17.78 44.86 -56.05
C ASP A 3 -18.75 45.31 -54.89
N ASN A 4 -18.65 46.43 -54.13
CA ASN A 4 -17.60 47.44 -53.87
C ASN A 4 -17.81 48.20 -52.51
N GLN A 5 -17.18 49.37 -52.35
CA GLN A 5 -17.08 50.31 -51.20
C GLN A 5 -18.35 51.02 -50.66
N SER A 6 -18.22 51.56 -49.43
CA SER A 6 -18.74 52.88 -49.01
C SER A 6 -17.70 53.65 -48.15
N ARG A 7 -17.75 55.00 -48.05
CA ARG A 7 -16.49 55.80 -47.90
C ARG A 7 -16.54 57.24 -47.30
N ARG A 8 -17.33 57.58 -46.26
CA ARG A 8 -17.35 58.94 -45.60
C ARG A 8 -17.60 58.83 -44.08
N GLY A 9 -17.10 59.69 -43.17
CA GLY A 9 -16.29 60.92 -43.25
C GLY A 9 -17.09 62.17 -42.79
N ARG A 10 -16.62 63.09 -41.92
CA ARG A 10 -15.26 63.38 -41.38
C ARG A 10 -15.19 63.18 -39.83
N HIS A 11 -14.78 64.06 -38.88
CA HIS A 11 -14.33 65.49 -38.81
C HIS A 11 -13.24 65.71 -37.71
N ARG A 12 -12.91 66.98 -37.40
CA ARG A 12 -11.98 67.45 -36.33
C ARG A 12 -12.55 68.64 -35.54
N SER A 13 -12.03 68.87 -34.33
CA SER A 13 -11.78 70.20 -33.75
C SER A 13 -10.33 70.28 -33.21
N LYS A 14 -9.82 71.49 -32.90
CA LYS A 14 -8.44 71.74 -32.46
C LYS A 14 -8.40 72.75 -31.30
N THR A 15 -7.36 72.60 -30.48
CA THR A 15 -6.64 73.52 -29.58
C THR A 15 -6.94 75.03 -29.63
N PRO A 16 -6.60 75.74 -28.53
CA PRO A 16 -5.48 76.69 -28.64
C PRO A 16 -4.38 76.52 -27.57
N LEU A 17 -3.17 77.00 -27.90
CA LEU A 17 -2.06 77.23 -26.96
C LEU A 17 -1.88 78.73 -26.69
N ARG A 18 -1.23 79.08 -25.56
CA ARG A 18 -0.17 80.11 -25.41
C ARG A 18 0.41 79.98 -23.98
N SER A 19 1.71 79.73 -23.77
CA SER A 19 2.89 80.64 -23.86
C SER A 19 2.96 81.67 -22.71
N SER A 20 4.11 82.04 -22.12
CA SER A 20 5.50 81.88 -22.59
C SER A 20 6.58 81.94 -21.46
N ALA A 21 7.70 81.26 -21.72
CA ALA A 21 9.10 81.53 -21.34
C ALA A 21 9.49 82.41 -20.13
N LYS A 22 10.45 81.90 -19.34
CA LYS A 22 11.71 82.61 -19.01
C LYS A 22 12.83 81.62 -18.66
N SER A 23 14.09 82.05 -18.76
CA SER A 23 15.28 81.19 -18.61
C SER A 23 16.42 81.90 -17.85
N LYS A 24 17.17 81.14 -17.03
CA LYS A 24 18.66 81.05 -17.02
C LYS A 24 19.24 80.39 -15.76
N ALA A 25 20.40 79.73 -15.98
CA ALA A 25 21.57 79.59 -15.09
C ALA A 25 21.52 78.80 -13.76
N SER A 26 22.43 77.80 -13.67
CA SER A 26 23.29 77.41 -12.53
C SER A 26 22.74 77.46 -11.08
N THR A 27 22.89 76.41 -10.27
CA THR A 27 24.21 75.85 -9.88
C THR A 27 24.15 74.38 -9.45
N SER A 28 25.31 73.72 -9.42
CA SER A 28 25.49 72.38 -8.88
C SER A 28 25.46 72.37 -7.35
N ARG A 29 24.60 71.51 -6.77
CA ARG A 29 24.77 71.03 -5.38
C ARG A 29 24.57 69.53 -5.31
N SER A 30 25.57 68.86 -4.75
CA SER A 30 25.59 67.42 -4.52
C SER A 30 24.50 67.03 -3.52
N ARG A 31 23.48 66.29 -3.98
CA ARG A 31 22.62 65.52 -3.08
C ARG A 31 23.42 64.33 -2.56
N GLN A 32 24.16 64.54 -1.47
CA GLN A 32 24.64 63.46 -0.63
C GLN A 32 23.45 62.55 -0.30
N ARG A 33 23.63 61.22 -0.46
CA ARG A 33 22.65 60.25 0.04
C ARG A 33 22.55 60.45 1.55
N PRO A 34 21.34 60.53 2.14
CA PRO A 34 21.20 60.27 3.57
C PRO A 34 21.77 58.88 3.83
N THR A 35 22.84 58.80 4.62
CA THR A 35 23.30 57.51 5.14
C THR A 35 22.15 56.88 5.90
N ALA A 36 21.90 55.59 5.66
CA ALA A 36 20.86 54.89 6.39
C ALA A 36 21.21 54.98 7.87
N ARG A 37 20.29 55.53 8.69
CA ARG A 37 20.38 55.42 10.15
C ARG A 37 20.56 53.94 10.45
N THR A 38 21.66 53.59 11.08
CA THR A 38 21.79 52.32 11.80
C THR A 38 20.71 52.32 12.87
N ARG A 39 19.54 51.77 12.52
CA ARG A 39 18.71 51.13 13.53
C ARG A 39 19.60 50.04 14.11
N ASN A 40 20.14 50.32 15.29
CA ASN A 40 20.49 49.30 16.25
C ASN A 40 19.16 48.62 16.62
N GLY A 41 18.68 47.77 15.71
CA GLY A 41 17.63 46.81 16.01
C GLY A 41 18.23 45.97 17.11
N VAL A 42 17.72 46.16 18.32
CA VAL A 42 17.97 45.25 19.43
C VAL A 42 17.58 43.88 18.88
N LYS A 43 18.58 43.06 18.56
CA LYS A 43 18.36 41.63 18.43
C LYS A 43 17.84 41.24 19.80
N ALA A 44 16.56 40.95 19.89
CA ALA A 44 16.07 40.15 20.99
C ALA A 44 16.87 38.85 20.92
N GLN A 45 17.89 38.74 21.76
CA GLN A 45 18.42 37.45 22.15
C GLN A 45 17.27 36.79 22.88
N SER A 46 16.46 36.02 22.15
CA SER A 46 15.56 35.08 22.77
C SER A 46 16.44 34.20 23.64
N GLN A 47 16.34 34.37 24.95
CA GLN A 47 16.89 33.44 25.93
C GLN A 47 16.03 32.18 25.91
N ALA A 48 16.03 31.50 24.76
CA ALA A 48 15.70 30.11 24.63
C ALA A 48 16.84 29.35 25.32
N THR A 49 16.78 29.34 26.65
CA THR A 49 17.60 28.47 27.49
C THR A 49 17.46 27.07 26.95
N THR A 50 18.58 26.46 26.56
CA THR A 50 18.62 25.08 26.10
C THR A 50 17.98 24.19 27.16
N LEU A 51 16.86 23.54 26.83
CA LEU A 51 16.39 22.43 27.66
C LEU A 51 17.52 21.38 27.72
N PRO A 52 17.83 20.84 28.91
CA PRO A 52 18.56 19.60 29.02
C PRO A 52 17.92 18.51 28.15
N SER A 53 18.74 17.65 27.56
CA SER A 53 18.31 16.43 26.85
C SER A 53 17.26 15.64 27.62
N ASP A 54 17.41 15.62 28.94
CA ASP A 54 16.69 14.76 29.86
C ASP A 54 15.28 15.28 30.15
N LEU A 55 15.02 16.57 29.88
CA LEU A 55 13.66 17.14 29.84
C LEU A 55 13.03 17.01 28.45
N TRP A 56 13.84 16.96 27.38
CA TRP A 56 13.32 16.76 26.03
C TRP A 56 12.70 15.36 25.87
N THR A 57 13.38 14.31 26.33
CA THR A 57 12.84 12.93 26.31
C THR A 57 11.56 12.76 27.13
N GLN A 58 11.38 13.56 28.19
CA GLN A 58 10.14 13.61 28.97
C GLN A 58 9.01 14.37 28.27
N LEU A 59 9.32 15.31 27.37
CA LEU A 59 8.32 16.10 26.65
C LEU A 59 7.84 15.42 25.36
N VAL A 60 8.71 14.71 24.62
CA VAL A 60 8.40 14.06 23.33
C VAL A 60 7.09 13.25 23.33
N PRO A 61 6.74 12.45 24.37
CA PRO A 61 5.47 11.72 24.40
C PRO A 61 4.20 12.58 24.36
N PHE A 62 4.30 13.87 24.70
CA PHE A 62 3.17 14.81 24.82
C PHE A 62 3.12 15.86 23.69
N LEU A 63 4.05 15.81 22.73
CA LEU A 63 4.10 16.75 21.60
C LEU A 63 3.37 16.17 20.39
N THR A 64 2.67 17.02 19.63
CA THR A 64 2.17 16.66 18.29
C THR A 64 3.18 17.04 17.21
N TRP A 65 2.97 16.55 15.99
CA TRP A 65 3.77 16.92 14.83
C TRP A 65 3.68 18.42 14.51
N ARG A 66 2.60 19.09 14.92
CA ARG A 66 2.44 20.55 14.73
C ARG A 66 3.32 21.31 15.71
N ASP A 67 3.46 20.82 16.94
CA ASP A 67 4.35 21.37 17.95
C ASP A 67 5.82 21.18 17.56
N THR A 68 6.22 19.94 17.20
CA THR A 68 7.59 19.68 16.75
C THR A 68 7.93 20.46 15.47
N SER A 69 6.98 20.61 14.54
CA SER A 69 7.13 21.49 13.36
C SER A 69 7.28 22.97 13.70
N ALA A 70 6.57 23.46 14.72
CA ALA A 70 6.74 24.83 15.22
C ALA A 70 8.12 25.01 15.86
N MET A 71 8.58 24.03 16.67
CA MET A 71 9.87 24.04 17.35
C MET A 71 11.07 24.07 16.39
N LEU A 72 10.99 23.36 15.24
CA LEU A 72 11.97 23.48 14.14
C LEU A 72 12.17 24.93 13.64
N SER A 73 11.19 25.81 13.88
CA SER A 73 11.21 27.21 13.45
C SER A 73 11.68 28.19 14.53
N VAL A 74 11.88 27.76 15.79
CA VAL A 74 12.19 28.64 16.93
C VAL A 74 13.66 29.06 16.98
N CYS A 75 14.61 28.12 17.08
CA CYS A 75 16.05 28.41 17.02
C CYS A 75 16.87 27.19 16.55
N CYS A 76 18.20 27.34 16.43
CA CYS A 76 19.10 26.28 16.00
C CYS A 76 19.16 25.09 16.98
N GLU A 77 19.14 25.34 18.29
CA GLU A 77 19.24 24.28 19.31
C GLU A 77 17.97 23.43 19.34
N TRP A 78 16.78 24.05 19.41
CA TRP A 78 15.51 23.35 19.27
C TRP A 78 15.43 22.57 17.96
N ARG A 79 15.89 23.15 16.84
CA ARG A 79 15.94 22.44 15.55
C ARG A 79 16.84 21.22 15.59
N ARG A 80 18.05 21.30 16.19
CA ARG A 80 18.94 20.14 16.34
C ARG A 80 18.27 19.06 17.18
N VAL A 81 17.74 19.43 18.35
CA VAL A 81 17.09 18.49 19.29
C VAL A 81 15.90 17.79 18.64
N VAL A 82 15.00 18.52 17.96
CA VAL A 82 13.86 17.93 17.24
C VAL A 82 14.34 17.04 16.08
N ASN A 83 15.36 17.45 15.32
CA ASN A 83 15.89 16.65 14.21
C ASN A 83 16.50 15.33 14.67
N GLU A 84 17.33 15.33 15.71
CA GLU A 84 17.93 14.09 16.24
C GLU A 84 16.85 13.19 16.86
N ALA A 85 15.88 13.76 17.58
CA ALA A 85 14.77 13.00 18.14
C ALA A 85 13.83 12.42 17.07
N LYS A 86 13.63 13.10 15.94
CA LYS A 86 12.86 12.56 14.80
C LYS A 86 13.44 11.22 14.35
N LYS A 87 14.77 11.09 14.25
CA LYS A 87 15.45 9.83 13.86
C LYS A 87 15.18 8.67 14.81
N LEU A 88 15.19 8.95 16.12
CA LEU A 88 15.14 7.96 17.20
C LEU A 88 13.72 7.49 17.56
N HIS A 89 12.70 8.12 16.97
CA HIS A 89 11.29 7.91 17.32
C HIS A 89 10.43 7.63 16.09
N PRO A 90 10.59 6.46 15.44
CA PRO A 90 9.60 5.97 14.50
C PRO A 90 8.23 5.89 15.18
N GLU A 91 7.17 6.04 14.40
CA GLU A 91 5.79 5.94 14.89
C GLU A 91 4.91 5.32 13.82
N TRP A 92 4.13 4.33 14.22
CA TRP A 92 2.97 3.86 13.47
C TRP A 92 1.78 3.96 14.41
N ARG A 93 0.65 4.45 13.90
CA ARG A 93 -0.61 4.50 14.63
C ARG A 93 -1.72 4.03 13.72
N SER A 94 -2.50 3.07 14.20
CA SER A 94 -3.72 2.63 13.55
C SER A 94 -4.92 3.20 14.28
N THR A 95 -6.02 3.43 13.57
CA THR A 95 -7.30 3.83 14.15
C THR A 95 -8.42 3.33 13.25
N VAL A 96 -9.37 2.59 13.81
CA VAL A 96 -10.61 2.22 13.11
C VAL A 96 -11.70 3.22 13.49
N LEU A 97 -12.40 3.76 12.50
CA LEU A 97 -13.54 4.66 12.67
C LEU A 97 -14.79 4.06 12.04
N GLY A 98 -15.88 4.02 12.80
CA GLY A 98 -17.16 3.47 12.36
C GLY A 98 -17.43 2.03 12.86
N PRO A 99 -18.47 1.37 12.35
CA PRO A 99 -19.26 1.74 11.16
C PRO A 99 -19.97 3.09 11.29
N SER A 100 -20.09 3.78 10.16
CA SER A 100 -20.94 4.96 9.97
C SER A 100 -22.04 4.61 8.97
N VAL A 101 -23.20 5.25 9.03
CA VAL A 101 -24.40 4.91 8.23
C VAL A 101 -24.16 5.09 6.73
N ASN A 102 -23.28 6.02 6.35
CA ASN A 102 -22.94 6.34 4.96
C ASN A 102 -21.63 7.13 4.81
N GLY A 103 -21.17 7.29 3.56
CA GLY A 103 -19.92 8.01 3.23
C GLY A 103 -19.83 9.47 3.70
N LEU A 104 -20.93 10.23 3.81
CA LEU A 104 -20.87 11.61 4.32
C LEU A 104 -20.55 11.63 5.82
N GLU A 105 -21.16 10.73 6.59
CA GLU A 105 -20.89 10.59 8.02
C GLU A 105 -19.48 10.05 8.29
N SER A 106 -18.96 9.16 7.45
CA SER A 106 -17.55 8.72 7.54
C SER A 106 -16.55 9.88 7.44
N LEU A 107 -16.87 10.91 6.63
CA LEU A 107 -16.07 12.15 6.51
C LEU A 107 -16.21 13.05 7.74
N GLU A 108 -17.33 12.99 8.45
CA GLU A 108 -17.52 13.70 9.72
C GLU A 108 -16.76 12.99 10.85
N LEU A 109 -16.81 11.65 10.93
CA LEU A 109 -15.96 10.87 11.85
C LEU A 109 -14.47 11.11 11.61
N LEU A 110 -14.03 11.13 10.35
CA LEU A 110 -12.64 11.42 9.94
C LEU A 110 -12.17 12.79 10.45
N ARG A 111 -13.02 13.82 10.35
CA ARG A 111 -12.75 15.18 10.86
C ARG A 111 -12.80 15.25 12.38
N ALA A 112 -13.79 14.64 13.02
CA ALA A 112 -14.00 14.70 14.46
C ALA A 112 -12.87 14.00 15.23
N ASN A 113 -12.48 12.79 14.79
CA ASN A 113 -11.51 11.94 15.47
C ASN A 113 -10.04 12.22 15.08
N HIS A 114 -9.73 13.37 14.48
CA HIS A 114 -8.36 13.68 14.01
C HIS A 114 -7.30 13.63 15.12
N LEU A 115 -7.66 13.92 16.37
CA LEU A 115 -6.75 13.80 17.52
C LEU A 115 -6.32 12.34 17.78
N LYS A 116 -7.18 11.36 17.47
CA LYS A 116 -6.85 9.93 17.58
C LYS A 116 -5.82 9.55 16.51
N TRP A 117 -6.12 9.79 15.23
CA TRP A 117 -5.34 9.27 14.11
C TRP A 117 -4.20 10.18 13.62
N ALA A 118 -4.41 11.49 13.50
CA ALA A 118 -3.48 12.39 12.80
C ALA A 118 -2.34 12.93 13.69
N ASP A 119 -2.55 13.00 15.00
CA ASP A 119 -1.67 13.70 15.94
C ASP A 119 -0.54 12.79 16.46
N THR A 120 0.27 12.30 15.51
CA THR A 120 1.59 11.69 15.70
C THR A 120 2.60 12.70 16.26
N ARG A 121 3.70 12.25 16.89
CA ARG A 121 4.68 13.14 17.56
C ARG A 121 5.55 13.94 16.57
N PHE A 122 5.85 13.35 15.42
CA PHE A 122 6.66 13.93 14.35
C PHE A 122 5.89 13.91 13.03
N ALA A 123 6.20 14.86 12.13
CA ALA A 123 5.50 15.03 10.86
C ALA A 123 5.46 13.71 10.06
N PRO A 124 4.27 13.09 9.86
CA PRO A 124 4.15 11.79 9.23
C PRO A 124 4.45 11.86 7.74
N ASP A 125 5.05 10.80 7.23
CA ASP A 125 5.56 10.70 5.86
C ASP A 125 4.62 9.87 4.97
N LEU A 126 3.83 8.98 5.59
CA LEU A 126 2.83 8.11 4.95
C LEU A 126 1.52 8.05 5.76
N VAL A 127 0.39 8.01 5.06
CA VAL A 127 -0.91 7.54 5.56
C VAL A 127 -1.47 6.51 4.59
N LEU A 128 -1.95 5.40 5.14
CA LEU A 128 -2.79 4.42 4.46
C LEU A 128 -4.21 4.60 4.99
N LEU A 129 -5.18 4.84 4.11
CA LEU A 129 -6.60 4.96 4.45
C LEU A 129 -7.36 3.89 3.68
N ILE A 130 -7.95 2.93 4.40
CA ILE A 130 -8.77 1.88 3.80
C ILE A 130 -10.22 2.13 4.19
N ALA A 131 -11.12 2.14 3.20
CA ALA A 131 -12.55 2.22 3.40
C ALA A 131 -13.21 0.89 3.05
N ALA A 132 -13.89 0.29 4.03
CA ALA A 132 -14.76 -0.86 3.86
C ALA A 132 -16.21 -0.40 3.70
N SER A 133 -16.89 -0.84 2.64
CA SER A 133 -18.35 -0.74 2.51
C SER A 133 -18.89 -1.75 1.51
N ILE A 134 -20.04 -2.36 1.80
CA ILE A 134 -20.71 -3.25 0.84
C ILE A 134 -21.41 -2.49 -0.30
N ASP A 135 -21.54 -1.16 -0.21
CA ASP A 135 -22.02 -0.30 -1.30
C ASP A 135 -20.84 0.37 -2.04
N PRO A 136 -20.49 -0.06 -3.27
CA PRO A 136 -19.45 0.59 -4.07
C PRO A 136 -19.91 1.94 -4.69
N SER A 137 -21.19 2.32 -4.57
CA SER A 137 -21.76 3.46 -5.30
C SER A 137 -21.08 4.81 -5.06
N PRO A 138 -20.67 5.18 -3.82
CA PRO A 138 -19.92 6.42 -3.59
C PRO A 138 -18.54 6.46 -4.28
N TRP A 139 -17.94 5.29 -4.53
CA TRP A 139 -16.62 5.15 -5.14
C TRP A 139 -16.65 5.15 -6.68
N HIS A 140 -17.81 5.04 -7.33
CA HIS A 140 -17.95 4.99 -8.79
C HIS A 140 -17.44 6.23 -9.56
N SER A 141 -17.19 7.34 -8.88
CA SER A 141 -16.69 8.59 -9.49
C SER A 141 -15.29 9.00 -9.04
N GLY A 142 -14.73 8.29 -8.05
CA GLY A 142 -13.59 8.78 -7.26
C GLY A 142 -13.91 10.00 -6.38
N GLY A 143 -15.13 10.55 -6.43
CA GLY A 143 -15.52 11.77 -5.73
C GLY A 143 -15.40 11.69 -4.21
N TYR A 144 -15.69 10.52 -3.62
CA TYR A 144 -15.45 10.26 -2.19
C TYR A 144 -13.97 10.52 -1.80
N TRP A 145 -13.01 10.08 -2.62
CA TRP A 145 -11.59 10.34 -2.38
C TRP A 145 -11.22 11.82 -2.54
N GLU A 146 -11.86 12.55 -3.46
CA GLU A 146 -11.70 14.01 -3.55
C GLU A 146 -12.23 14.73 -2.29
N GLU A 147 -13.32 14.25 -1.69
CA GLU A 147 -13.91 14.81 -0.47
C GLU A 147 -13.10 14.48 0.79
N VAL A 148 -12.57 13.24 0.90
CA VAL A 148 -11.56 12.85 1.91
C VAL A 148 -10.36 13.80 1.86
N VAL A 149 -9.78 13.97 0.66
CA VAL A 149 -8.61 14.85 0.48
C VAL A 149 -8.94 16.31 0.76
N ALA A 150 -10.14 16.78 0.39
CA ALA A 150 -10.58 18.13 0.70
C ALA A 150 -10.74 18.36 2.22
N ALA A 151 -11.28 17.39 2.97
CA ALA A 151 -11.38 17.45 4.42
C ALA A 151 -10.00 17.51 5.10
N ILE A 152 -9.05 16.70 4.63
CA ILE A 152 -7.66 16.66 5.11
C ILE A 152 -6.91 17.97 4.79
N GLU A 153 -7.09 18.54 3.59
CA GLU A 153 -6.55 19.86 3.22
C GLU A 153 -7.13 21.00 4.10
N GLU A 154 -8.45 21.02 4.28
CA GLU A 154 -9.17 22.11 4.93
C GLU A 154 -8.84 22.22 6.42
N ALA A 155 -8.93 21.10 7.14
CA ALA A 155 -8.56 21.00 8.55
C ALA A 155 -7.03 20.91 8.79
N ARG A 156 -6.23 20.79 7.73
CA ARG A 156 -4.75 20.69 7.77
C ARG A 156 -4.25 19.54 8.65
N LEU A 157 -4.84 18.38 8.45
CA LEU A 157 -4.61 17.21 9.30
C LEU A 157 -3.22 16.61 9.10
N LEU A 158 -2.65 16.73 7.89
CA LEU A 158 -1.35 16.18 7.50
C LEU A 158 -0.37 17.25 6.94
N PRO A 159 0.95 17.04 7.07
CA PRO A 159 1.96 17.95 6.51
C PRO A 159 2.08 17.78 4.98
N PRO A 160 2.47 18.83 4.21
CA PRO A 160 2.45 18.76 2.75
C PRO A 160 3.42 17.78 2.07
N ALA A 161 4.36 17.19 2.82
CA ALA A 161 5.25 16.15 2.33
C ALA A 161 4.65 14.73 2.42
N CYS A 162 3.63 14.56 3.27
CA CYS A 162 2.97 13.28 3.53
C CYS A 162 2.33 12.73 2.25
N ARG A 163 2.43 11.40 2.10
CA ARG A 163 1.77 10.62 1.04
C ARG A 163 0.52 9.99 1.62
N LEU A 164 -0.59 10.10 0.91
CA LEU A 164 -1.83 9.42 1.25
C LEU A 164 -2.12 8.36 0.17
N VAL A 165 -2.19 7.10 0.57
CA VAL A 165 -2.69 5.99 -0.24
C VAL A 165 -4.08 5.64 0.27
N MET A 166 -5.03 5.55 -0.64
CA MET A 166 -6.45 5.31 -0.36
C MET A 166 -6.90 4.05 -1.09
N MET A 167 -7.51 3.12 -0.37
CA MET A 167 -8.01 1.87 -0.92
C MET A 167 -9.44 1.59 -0.48
N PHE A 168 -10.27 1.09 -1.39
CA PHE A 168 -11.60 0.57 -1.09
C PHE A 168 -11.55 -0.95 -0.94
N THR A 169 -12.42 -1.53 -0.13
CA THR A 169 -12.74 -2.97 -0.13
C THR A 169 -14.24 -3.14 0.12
N LEU A 170 -14.83 -4.22 -0.42
CA LEU A 170 -16.19 -4.63 -0.06
C LEU A 170 -16.24 -5.33 1.31
N ASN A 171 -15.10 -5.88 1.73
CA ASN A 171 -14.92 -6.71 2.91
C ASN A 171 -14.58 -5.85 4.15
N ALA A 172 -14.31 -6.48 5.30
CA ALA A 172 -13.98 -5.76 6.53
C ALA A 172 -12.57 -5.10 6.54
N VAL A 173 -12.38 -4.14 7.46
CA VAL A 173 -11.05 -3.61 7.83
C VAL A 173 -10.52 -4.28 9.10
N LEU A 174 -9.19 -4.28 9.28
CA LEU A 174 -8.51 -4.80 10.47
C LEU A 174 -8.26 -3.70 11.52
N GLY A 175 -8.23 -4.11 12.79
CA GLY A 175 -7.99 -3.26 13.96
C GLY A 175 -9.18 -3.26 14.95
N THR A 176 -8.89 -2.96 16.21
CA THR A 176 -9.90 -2.86 17.28
C THR A 176 -10.83 -1.67 17.06
N ARG A 177 -12.15 -1.90 17.12
CA ARG A 177 -13.14 -0.82 17.24
C ARG A 177 -13.12 -0.29 18.68
N GLU A 178 -13.22 1.02 18.87
CA GLU A 178 -13.28 1.63 20.20
C GLU A 178 -14.71 1.72 20.77
N ASP A 179 -15.73 1.64 19.92
CA ASP A 179 -17.15 1.76 20.27
C ASP A 179 -17.89 0.46 19.89
N GLU A 180 -18.26 -0.35 20.88
CA GLU A 180 -19.11 -1.55 20.72
C GLU A 180 -20.58 -1.13 20.57
N VAL A 181 -20.98 -0.76 19.35
CA VAL A 181 -22.38 -0.52 19.00
C VAL A 181 -22.90 -1.65 18.09
N GLU A 182 -23.73 -2.52 18.65
CA GLU A 182 -24.52 -3.51 17.91
C GLU A 182 -25.69 -2.83 17.17
N GLU A 183 -25.39 -2.03 16.15
CA GLU A 183 -26.41 -1.52 15.20
C GLU A 183 -26.54 -2.44 13.98
N GLU A 184 -27.79 -2.70 13.56
CA GLU A 184 -28.09 -3.38 12.31
C GLU A 184 -27.54 -2.56 11.13
N GLY A 185 -26.43 -3.00 10.56
CA GLY A 185 -25.66 -2.24 9.59
C GLY A 185 -26.47 -1.78 8.38
N SER A 186 -26.54 -0.46 8.17
CA SER A 186 -27.03 0.14 6.92
C SER A 186 -26.35 -0.50 5.71
N SER A 187 -27.11 -0.74 4.63
CA SER A 187 -26.53 -1.30 3.40
C SER A 187 -25.50 -0.39 2.72
N SER A 188 -25.43 0.89 3.13
CA SER A 188 -24.40 1.86 2.71
C SER A 188 -23.35 2.14 3.79
N ALA A 189 -23.28 1.33 4.85
CA ALA A 189 -22.40 1.59 5.99
C ALA A 189 -20.92 1.59 5.59
N VAL A 190 -20.14 2.51 6.18
CA VAL A 190 -18.71 2.71 5.87
C VAL A 190 -17.87 2.62 7.14
N THR A 191 -16.84 1.78 7.12
CA THR A 191 -15.82 1.71 8.18
C THR A 191 -14.46 2.09 7.61
N LEU A 192 -13.70 2.91 8.33
CA LEU A 192 -12.38 3.39 7.91
C LEU A 192 -11.28 2.81 8.79
N SER A 193 -10.22 2.23 8.22
CA SER A 193 -8.98 1.94 8.94
C SER A 193 -7.88 2.89 8.45
N ILE A 194 -7.33 3.65 9.40
CA ILE A 194 -6.39 4.74 9.15
C ILE A 194 -5.06 4.38 9.80
N SER A 195 -4.03 4.10 8.98
CA SER A 195 -2.67 3.88 9.45
C SER A 195 -1.82 5.10 9.14
N VAL A 196 -1.28 5.78 10.15
CA VAL A 196 -0.40 6.94 10.02
C VAL A 196 1.02 6.56 10.45
N ALA A 197 1.99 6.81 9.59
CA ALA A 197 3.39 6.45 9.84
C ALA A 197 4.34 7.65 9.73
N HIS A 198 5.14 7.83 10.78
CA HIS A 198 6.40 8.57 10.69
C HIS A 198 7.55 7.58 10.50
N LEU A 199 8.28 7.72 9.38
CA LEU A 199 9.31 6.81 8.91
C LEU A 199 10.67 7.54 8.88
N PRO A 200 11.44 7.53 9.99
CA PRO A 200 12.69 8.26 10.10
C PRO A 200 13.73 7.81 9.07
N GLU A 201 14.49 8.77 8.55
CA GLU A 201 15.61 8.59 7.59
C GLU A 201 15.32 7.57 6.47
N THR A 202 14.06 7.54 6.02
CA THR A 202 13.53 6.62 5.01
C THR A 202 13.02 7.42 3.81
N THR A 203 13.59 7.15 2.64
CA THR A 203 13.09 7.65 1.37
C THR A 203 11.86 6.87 0.96
N LEU A 204 10.75 7.59 0.81
CA LEU A 204 9.55 7.09 0.15
C LEU A 204 9.50 7.57 -1.30
N GLU A 205 9.30 6.66 -2.24
CA GLU A 205 9.01 6.93 -3.66
C GLU A 205 7.74 6.17 -4.09
N ASN A 206 6.98 6.71 -5.04
CA ASN A 206 5.81 6.03 -5.59
C ASN A 206 5.87 5.99 -7.11
N ALA A 207 5.43 4.87 -7.67
CA ALA A 207 5.21 4.69 -9.09
C ALA A 207 3.76 4.24 -9.31
N GLU A 208 3.16 4.70 -10.40
CA GLU A 208 1.74 4.56 -10.72
C GLU A 208 1.63 4.05 -12.15
N PHE A 209 1.04 2.88 -12.32
CA PHE A 209 1.03 2.12 -13.57
C PHE A 209 -0.37 1.94 -14.11
N ASP A 210 -0.49 2.03 -15.44
CA ASP A 210 -1.77 1.97 -16.14
C ASP A 210 -2.04 0.55 -16.65
N ARG A 211 -3.29 0.05 -16.63
CA ARG A 211 -3.61 -1.31 -17.10
C ARG A 211 -3.22 -1.55 -18.57
N LYS A 212 -3.02 -0.50 -19.36
CA LYS A 212 -2.53 -0.54 -20.75
C LYS A 212 -1.02 -0.76 -20.87
N GLU A 213 -0.27 -0.32 -19.88
CA GLU A 213 1.20 -0.36 -19.82
C GLU A 213 1.68 -1.74 -19.40
N LEU A 214 1.14 -2.27 -18.29
CA LEU A 214 1.42 -3.63 -17.82
C LEU A 214 1.02 -4.68 -18.89
N ARG A 215 -0.12 -4.49 -19.56
CA ARG A 215 -0.54 -5.31 -20.72
C ARG A 215 0.41 -5.26 -21.93
N ARG A 216 1.30 -4.26 -22.04
CA ARG A 216 2.40 -4.24 -23.03
C ARG A 216 3.62 -4.97 -22.48
N CYS A 217 3.90 -4.84 -21.18
CA CYS A 217 4.93 -5.61 -20.50
C CYS A 217 4.73 -7.13 -20.66
N LYS A 218 3.51 -7.65 -20.42
CA LYS A 218 3.15 -9.06 -20.70
C LYS A 218 3.24 -9.48 -22.18
N ARG A 219 3.57 -8.56 -23.10
CA ARG A 219 3.82 -8.82 -24.53
C ARG A 219 5.29 -8.62 -24.92
N GLY A 220 6.21 -8.54 -23.97
CA GLY A 220 7.65 -8.38 -24.21
C GLY A 220 8.08 -6.94 -24.53
N VAL A 221 7.32 -5.93 -24.10
CA VAL A 221 7.78 -4.53 -24.09
C VAL A 221 8.41 -4.25 -22.72
N GLU A 222 9.71 -4.02 -22.67
CA GLU A 222 10.42 -3.69 -21.43
C GLU A 222 9.78 -2.49 -20.71
N LEU A 223 9.70 -2.56 -19.38
CA LEU A 223 9.17 -1.50 -18.53
C LEU A 223 10.35 -0.78 -17.85
N ASP A 224 10.48 0.52 -18.08
CA ASP A 224 11.50 1.35 -17.44
C ASP A 224 11.31 1.35 -15.92
N ASN A 225 12.39 1.13 -15.16
CA ASN A 225 12.36 1.26 -13.70
C ASN A 225 12.19 2.75 -13.33
N PRO A 226 11.07 3.16 -12.70
CA PRO A 226 10.75 4.58 -12.47
C PRO A 226 11.39 5.13 -11.19
N PHE A 227 12.09 4.31 -10.40
CA PHE A 227 12.63 4.68 -9.11
C PHE A 227 14.08 5.17 -9.20
N THR A 228 14.50 6.02 -8.27
CA THR A 228 15.91 6.48 -8.19
C THR A 228 16.83 5.28 -7.98
N ALA A 229 17.96 5.22 -8.70
CA ALA A 229 18.99 4.20 -8.49
C ALA A 229 19.47 4.21 -7.02
N LEU A 230 19.73 3.03 -6.46
CA LEU A 230 20.17 2.87 -5.08
C LEU A 230 21.70 2.72 -5.04
N GLU A 231 22.35 3.46 -4.14
CA GLU A 231 23.78 3.34 -3.87
C GLU A 231 24.00 2.40 -2.69
N GLY A 232 24.56 1.20 -2.93
CA GLY A 232 24.89 0.24 -1.87
C GLY A 232 24.53 -1.20 -2.20
N LYS A 233 24.25 -2.00 -1.16
CA LYS A 233 23.75 -3.38 -1.25
C LYS A 233 22.37 -3.58 -0.63
N ASP A 234 21.81 -2.53 -0.04
CA ASP A 234 20.60 -2.62 0.77
C ASP A 234 19.36 -2.76 -0.12
N ALA A 235 18.53 -3.75 0.21
CA ALA A 235 17.36 -4.07 -0.59
C ALA A 235 16.17 -3.20 -0.18
N PRO A 236 15.48 -2.53 -1.13
CA PRO A 236 14.28 -1.78 -0.81
C PRO A 236 13.13 -2.71 -0.40
N SER A 237 12.15 -2.14 0.28
CA SER A 237 10.85 -2.78 0.50
C SER A 237 9.76 -2.08 -0.32
N PHE A 238 8.74 -2.80 -0.75
CA PHE A 238 7.63 -2.27 -1.53
C PHE A 238 6.28 -2.63 -0.92
N MET A 239 5.38 -1.66 -0.89
CA MET A 239 3.94 -1.91 -0.78
C MET A 239 3.31 -1.83 -2.17
N LEU A 240 2.65 -2.89 -2.61
CA LEU A 240 1.93 -2.97 -3.89
C LEU A 240 0.42 -2.85 -3.62
N PHE A 241 -0.23 -1.91 -4.30
CA PHE A 241 -1.70 -1.81 -4.28
C PHE A 241 -2.22 -1.91 -5.72
N GLY A 242 -3.14 -2.84 -5.98
CA GLY A 242 -3.64 -3.14 -7.32
C GLY A 242 -5.17 -3.15 -7.40
N VAL A 243 -5.70 -2.97 -8.62
CA VAL A 243 -7.16 -3.04 -8.88
C VAL A 243 -7.60 -4.29 -9.68
N ASN A 244 -6.66 -5.16 -10.05
CA ASN A 244 -6.91 -6.47 -10.69
C ASN A 244 -5.64 -7.34 -10.63
N ASP A 245 -5.83 -8.63 -10.33
CA ASP A 245 -4.76 -9.56 -9.95
C ASP A 245 -3.72 -9.70 -11.05
N GLN A 246 -4.18 -9.84 -12.30
CA GLN A 246 -3.34 -9.90 -13.50
C GLN A 246 -2.35 -8.74 -13.62
N SER A 247 -2.72 -7.53 -13.17
CA SER A 247 -1.82 -6.36 -13.26
C SER A 247 -0.82 -6.32 -12.10
N ALA A 248 -1.23 -6.75 -10.91
CA ALA A 248 -0.32 -6.92 -9.78
C ALA A 248 0.72 -8.01 -10.07
N ASP A 249 0.29 -9.15 -10.62
CA ASP A 249 1.11 -10.31 -11.03
C ASP A 249 2.23 -9.90 -12.00
N GLN A 250 1.85 -9.22 -13.09
CA GLN A 250 2.80 -8.66 -14.06
C GLN A 250 3.83 -7.73 -13.41
N LEU A 251 3.43 -6.93 -12.42
CA LEU A 251 4.30 -5.99 -11.74
C LEU A 251 5.17 -6.66 -10.65
N VAL A 252 4.71 -7.76 -10.05
CA VAL A 252 5.51 -8.62 -9.16
C VAL A 252 6.64 -9.29 -9.93
N HIS A 253 6.39 -9.81 -11.13
CA HIS A 253 7.46 -10.35 -11.99
C HIS A 253 8.50 -9.28 -12.38
N VAL A 254 8.06 -8.08 -12.77
CA VAL A 254 8.98 -6.97 -13.09
C VAL A 254 9.77 -6.51 -11.85
N LEU A 255 9.19 -6.57 -10.65
CA LEU A 255 9.91 -6.33 -9.39
C LEU A 255 10.95 -7.41 -9.07
N ASP A 256 10.67 -8.68 -9.37
CA ASP A 256 11.62 -9.80 -9.22
C ASP A 256 12.83 -9.63 -10.15
N GLU A 257 12.65 -8.96 -11.31
CA GLU A 257 13.74 -8.56 -12.22
C GLU A 257 14.49 -7.30 -11.76
N TRP A 258 13.79 -6.22 -11.41
CA TRP A 258 14.42 -4.96 -10.98
C TRP A 258 15.10 -5.06 -9.60
N TYR A 259 14.52 -5.82 -8.67
CA TYR A 259 14.96 -5.94 -7.28
C TYR A 259 14.76 -7.37 -6.73
N PRO A 260 15.52 -8.38 -7.17
CA PRO A 260 15.36 -9.79 -6.74
C PRO A 260 15.46 -10.02 -5.21
N THR A 261 16.03 -9.06 -4.48
CA THR A 261 16.22 -9.11 -3.03
C THR A 261 15.23 -8.22 -2.25
N ALA A 262 14.27 -7.58 -2.90
CA ALA A 262 13.28 -6.71 -2.24
C ALA A 262 12.18 -7.49 -1.51
N THR A 263 11.73 -6.95 -0.37
CA THR A 263 10.52 -7.42 0.31
C THR A 263 9.31 -6.75 -0.34
N VAL A 264 8.34 -7.53 -0.83
CA VAL A 264 7.11 -7.00 -1.45
C VAL A 264 5.92 -7.57 -0.69
N ILE A 265 5.00 -6.68 -0.29
CA ILE A 265 3.74 -6.99 0.38
C ILE A 265 2.64 -6.08 -0.18
N GLY A 266 1.37 -6.49 -0.13
CA GLY A 266 0.34 -5.71 -0.80
C GLY A 266 -1.06 -6.30 -0.80
N ALA A 267 -1.97 -5.56 -1.42
CA ALA A 267 -3.38 -5.88 -1.58
C ALA A 267 -3.85 -5.63 -3.01
N VAL A 268 -4.78 -6.46 -3.49
CA VAL A 268 -5.51 -6.20 -4.73
C VAL A 268 -7.01 -6.14 -4.39
N SER A 269 -7.62 -4.99 -4.64
CA SER A 269 -9.07 -4.79 -4.50
C SER A 269 -9.69 -4.78 -5.90
N PRO A 270 -10.44 -5.82 -6.31
CA PRO A 270 -10.86 -5.99 -7.69
C PRO A 270 -11.82 -4.88 -8.16
N LEU A 271 -11.65 -4.44 -9.42
CA LEU A 271 -12.60 -3.54 -10.09
C LEU A 271 -14.00 -4.16 -10.24
N ILE A 272 -14.91 -3.78 -9.35
CA ILE A 272 -16.36 -3.78 -9.60
C ILE A 272 -16.67 -2.72 -10.69
N ASP A 273 -17.71 -2.90 -11.51
CA ASP A 273 -18.03 -1.96 -12.60
C ASP A 273 -18.08 -0.51 -12.09
N ARG A 274 -17.35 0.38 -12.78
CA ARG A 274 -17.21 1.82 -12.49
C ARG A 274 -16.52 2.19 -11.17
N CYS A 275 -16.29 1.27 -10.24
CA CYS A 275 -15.63 1.58 -8.97
C CYS A 275 -14.19 2.10 -9.18
N VAL A 276 -13.76 3.03 -8.31
CA VAL A 276 -12.39 3.55 -8.24
C VAL A 276 -11.76 3.10 -6.92
N PRO A 277 -11.30 1.83 -6.81
CA PRO A 277 -10.93 1.23 -5.53
C PRO A 277 -9.52 1.58 -5.05
N LEU A 278 -8.76 2.35 -5.83
CA LEU A 278 -7.40 2.78 -5.50
C LEU A 278 -7.22 4.26 -5.88
N ALA A 279 -6.69 5.04 -4.95
CA ALA A 279 -6.42 6.45 -5.14
C ALA A 279 -5.14 6.89 -4.42
N THR A 280 -4.39 7.82 -5.00
CA THR A 280 -3.20 8.41 -4.39
C THR A 280 -3.34 9.91 -4.27
N TYR A 281 -2.77 10.47 -3.21
CA TYR A 281 -2.64 11.92 -3.04
C TYR A 281 -1.31 12.30 -2.39
N LYS A 282 -0.73 13.40 -2.88
CA LYS A 282 0.41 14.08 -2.29
C LYS A 282 0.20 15.58 -2.46
N ALA A 283 0.27 16.33 -1.38
CA ALA A 283 -0.01 17.76 -1.45
C ALA A 283 1.01 18.50 -2.34
N PRO A 284 0.59 19.53 -3.10
CA PRO A 284 1.48 20.22 -4.03
C PRO A 284 2.55 21.02 -3.27
N VAL A 285 3.77 20.47 -3.19
CA VAL A 285 4.94 21.04 -2.49
C VAL A 285 5.44 22.32 -3.16
N ASN A 286 4.68 23.40 -3.04
CA ASN A 286 4.95 24.75 -3.56
C ASN A 286 5.56 24.77 -4.98
N GLN A 287 5.05 23.94 -5.90
CA GLN A 287 5.18 24.22 -7.32
C GLN A 287 4.78 25.68 -7.56
N ASP A 288 5.61 26.34 -8.36
CA ASP A 288 6.07 27.71 -8.18
C ASP A 288 5.04 28.75 -7.70
N ARG A 289 5.56 29.86 -7.16
CA ARG A 289 4.84 31.16 -7.20
C ARG A 289 4.86 31.71 -8.64
N ALA A 290 4.48 30.86 -9.60
CA ALA A 290 4.52 31.07 -11.03
C ALA A 290 3.82 32.38 -11.32
N ARG A 291 4.61 33.33 -11.84
CA ARG A 291 4.36 34.78 -11.84
C ARG A 291 2.86 35.11 -11.85
N LYS A 292 2.32 35.63 -10.73
CA LYS A 292 0.97 36.23 -10.67
C LYS A 292 0.87 37.33 -11.75
N LYS A 293 0.42 36.97 -12.96
CA LYS A 293 0.00 37.93 -13.99
C LYS A 293 -1.18 38.69 -13.42
N ARG A 294 -0.96 39.97 -13.06
CA ARG A 294 -1.99 40.87 -12.55
C ARG A 294 -3.15 40.93 -13.55
N GLY A 295 -4.34 40.48 -13.15
CA GLY A 295 -5.56 40.56 -13.96
C GLY A 295 -6.29 39.24 -14.22
N GLY A 296 -5.66 38.07 -14.02
CA GLY A 296 -6.37 36.79 -14.13
C GLY A 296 -7.23 36.48 -12.90
N LYS A 297 -8.46 35.99 -13.10
CA LYS A 297 -9.18 35.23 -12.06
C LYS A 297 -8.30 34.03 -11.65
N PRO A 298 -8.30 33.59 -10.38
CA PRO A 298 -7.63 32.35 -10.02
C PRO A 298 -8.32 31.19 -10.74
N LEU A 299 -7.63 30.53 -11.67
CA LEU A 299 -7.98 29.16 -12.01
C LEU A 299 -7.88 28.35 -10.71
N ARG A 300 -8.85 27.46 -10.47
CA ARG A 300 -8.65 26.37 -9.50
C ARG A 300 -7.32 25.70 -9.87
N ARG A 301 -6.38 25.62 -8.93
CA ARG A 301 -5.24 24.71 -9.09
C ARG A 301 -5.83 23.31 -9.30
N PRO A 302 -5.34 22.50 -10.25
CA PRO A 302 -5.78 21.13 -10.35
C PRO A 302 -5.38 20.42 -9.06
N ARG A 303 -6.39 20.17 -8.20
CA ARG A 303 -6.33 19.06 -7.26
C ARG A 303 -6.38 17.82 -8.12
N GLN A 304 -5.36 16.98 -8.03
CA GLN A 304 -5.37 15.66 -8.64
C GLN A 304 -5.03 14.67 -7.54
N VAL A 305 -6.10 14.14 -6.95
CA VAL A 305 -6.10 12.73 -6.56
C VAL A 305 -5.88 11.95 -7.86
N VAL A 306 -4.98 10.97 -7.84
CA VAL A 306 -4.72 10.11 -9.01
C VAL A 306 -5.32 8.74 -8.75
N PHE A 307 -5.80 8.09 -9.81
CA PHE A 307 -6.56 6.84 -9.74
C PHE A 307 -5.84 5.74 -10.54
N PRO A 308 -4.70 5.22 -10.05
CA PRO A 308 -3.87 4.26 -10.79
C PRO A 308 -4.51 2.87 -10.87
N SER A 309 -4.16 2.09 -11.90
CA SER A 309 -4.59 0.68 -12.00
C SER A 309 -3.75 -0.23 -11.09
N THR A 310 -2.49 0.11 -10.87
CA THR A 310 -1.60 -0.54 -9.90
C THR A 310 -0.56 0.48 -9.49
N MET A 311 -0.17 0.48 -8.22
CA MET A 311 0.90 1.34 -7.71
C MET A 311 1.91 0.56 -6.89
N LEU A 312 3.10 1.13 -6.80
CA LEU A 312 4.15 0.71 -5.89
C LEU A 312 4.56 1.89 -5.02
N LEU A 313 4.66 1.65 -3.72
CA LEU A 313 5.31 2.55 -2.77
C LEU A 313 6.62 1.89 -2.32
N ARG A 314 7.76 2.45 -2.76
CA ARG A 314 9.09 2.02 -2.33
C ARG A 314 9.45 2.68 -1.01
N LEU A 315 9.97 1.87 -0.08
CA LEU A 315 10.63 2.27 1.15
C LEU A 315 12.11 1.89 1.05
N HIS A 316 13.01 2.84 1.32
CA HIS A 316 14.45 2.60 1.37
C HIS A 316 15.14 3.57 2.35
N GLY A 317 15.92 3.04 3.28
CA GLY A 317 16.58 3.81 4.34
C GLY A 317 16.37 3.13 5.70
N ASN A 318 16.24 3.91 6.77
CA ASN A 318 16.33 3.38 8.13
C ASN A 318 15.11 2.55 8.62
N VAL A 319 14.04 2.43 7.83
CA VAL A 319 12.92 1.52 8.11
C VAL A 319 12.99 0.29 7.21
N GLY A 320 13.19 -0.87 7.83
CA GLY A 320 13.09 -2.19 7.22
C GLY A 320 11.71 -2.81 7.40
N VAL A 321 11.47 -3.89 6.65
CA VAL A 321 10.19 -4.63 6.64
C VAL A 321 10.43 -6.14 6.73
N ARG A 322 9.87 -6.79 7.76
CA ARG A 322 9.76 -8.26 7.84
C ARG A 322 8.39 -8.68 7.34
N SER A 323 8.33 -9.34 6.19
CA SER A 323 7.09 -9.87 5.61
C SER A 323 6.71 -11.23 6.20
N PHE A 324 5.42 -11.45 6.43
CA PHE A 324 4.83 -12.74 6.79
C PHE A 324 3.72 -13.15 5.81
N SER A 325 3.43 -14.44 5.76
CA SER A 325 2.49 -15.05 4.82
C SER A 325 1.93 -16.36 5.39
N SER A 326 0.61 -16.47 5.53
CA SER A 326 -0.07 -17.67 6.04
C SER A 326 -1.37 -17.97 5.27
N SER A 327 -1.78 -19.23 5.23
CA SER A 327 -3.01 -19.66 4.55
C SER A 327 -3.51 -20.99 5.11
N GLY A 328 -4.81 -21.29 4.97
CA GLY A 328 -5.43 -22.53 5.46
C GLY A 328 -5.18 -23.78 4.62
N TYR A 329 -4.30 -23.72 3.62
CA TYR A 329 -4.01 -24.86 2.73
C TYR A 329 -3.20 -25.97 3.44
N TYR A 330 -3.50 -27.23 3.12
CA TYR A 330 -2.75 -28.42 3.55
C TYR A 330 -2.63 -29.45 2.41
N PRO A 331 -1.55 -30.24 2.34
CA PRO A 331 -1.39 -31.31 1.36
C PRO A 331 -2.54 -32.34 1.43
N ILE A 332 -3.04 -32.74 0.26
CA ILE A 332 -4.05 -33.81 0.10
C ILE A 332 -3.60 -34.94 -0.84
N THR A 333 -2.39 -34.83 -1.38
CA THR A 333 -1.68 -35.90 -2.11
C THR A 333 -0.26 -36.07 -1.53
N PRO A 334 0.41 -37.21 -1.75
CA PRO A 334 1.87 -37.27 -1.68
C PRO A 334 2.52 -36.32 -2.71
N VAL A 335 3.84 -36.18 -2.63
CA VAL A 335 4.63 -35.55 -3.70
C VAL A 335 4.61 -36.45 -4.92
N VAL A 336 4.26 -35.87 -6.07
CA VAL A 336 4.15 -36.55 -7.36
C VAL A 336 4.75 -35.68 -8.46
N GLN A 337 5.08 -36.24 -9.62
CA GLN A 337 5.59 -35.48 -10.77
C GLN A 337 4.58 -35.45 -11.91
N CYS A 338 4.49 -34.32 -12.62
CA CYS A 338 3.58 -34.17 -13.74
C CYS A 338 4.07 -34.99 -14.95
N GLU A 339 3.29 -35.98 -15.39
CA GLU A 339 3.57 -36.74 -16.61
C GLU A 339 2.87 -36.15 -17.85
N ARG A 340 1.68 -35.55 -17.68
CA ARG A 340 0.91 -34.98 -18.79
C ARG A 340 0.10 -33.75 -18.38
N ALA A 341 0.35 -32.63 -19.07
CA ALA A 341 -0.42 -31.39 -18.97
C ALA A 341 -1.06 -31.07 -20.34
N SER A 342 -2.29 -31.54 -20.56
CA SER A 342 -3.00 -31.41 -21.84
C SER A 342 -3.95 -30.21 -21.86
N VAL A 343 -3.99 -29.44 -22.96
CA VAL A 343 -5.03 -28.41 -23.14
C VAL A 343 -6.35 -29.09 -23.52
N ALA A 344 -7.42 -28.79 -22.78
CA ALA A 344 -8.76 -29.30 -23.10
C ALA A 344 -9.28 -28.65 -24.40
N GLU A 345 -9.35 -29.43 -25.49
CA GLU A 345 -9.79 -28.95 -26.80
C GLU A 345 -11.19 -28.32 -26.76
N GLU A 346 -12.11 -28.91 -25.98
CA GLU A 346 -13.50 -28.48 -25.85
C GLU A 346 -13.67 -27.17 -25.06
N LEU A 347 -12.76 -26.88 -24.11
CA LEU A 347 -12.77 -25.65 -23.32
C LEU A 347 -11.77 -24.60 -23.85
N SER A 348 -10.94 -24.96 -24.83
CA SER A 348 -10.16 -24.09 -25.71
C SER A 348 -9.21 -23.08 -25.04
N GLN A 349 -8.71 -23.39 -23.83
CA GLN A 349 -7.61 -22.68 -23.12
C GLN A 349 -7.27 -23.28 -21.74
N VAL A 350 -8.17 -24.08 -21.15
CA VAL A 350 -7.97 -24.77 -19.86
C VAL A 350 -6.94 -25.90 -20.00
N VAL A 351 -6.06 -26.06 -19.00
CA VAL A 351 -5.11 -27.18 -18.91
C VAL A 351 -5.66 -28.25 -17.97
N THR A 352 -5.56 -29.53 -18.33
CA THR A 352 -5.93 -30.69 -17.51
C THR A 352 -4.71 -31.49 -17.09
N TYR A 353 -4.71 -31.96 -15.84
CA TYR A 353 -3.69 -32.83 -15.28
C TYR A 353 -4.27 -34.22 -15.08
N ASP A 354 -4.13 -35.06 -16.11
CA ASP A 354 -4.78 -36.37 -16.17
C ASP A 354 -3.90 -37.49 -15.55
N LEU A 355 -2.57 -37.35 -15.59
CA LEU A 355 -1.59 -38.38 -15.20
C LEU A 355 -0.38 -37.79 -14.47
N VAL A 356 0.07 -38.49 -13.44
CA VAL A 356 1.24 -38.15 -12.61
C VAL A 356 2.03 -39.41 -12.24
N SER A 357 3.35 -39.26 -12.08
CA SER A 357 4.23 -40.32 -11.61
C SER A 357 4.33 -40.32 -10.08
N THR A 358 4.24 -41.51 -9.50
CA THR A 358 4.52 -41.81 -8.09
C THR A 358 5.68 -42.82 -7.99
N SER A 359 6.10 -43.16 -6.77
CA SER A 359 7.03 -44.26 -6.50
C SER A 359 6.51 -45.64 -6.94
N GLU A 360 5.20 -45.78 -7.20
CA GLU A 360 4.54 -47.00 -7.69
C GLU A 360 4.30 -46.99 -9.21
N GLY A 361 4.55 -45.86 -9.88
CA GLY A 361 4.38 -45.66 -11.33
C GLY A 361 3.38 -44.57 -11.70
N SER A 362 2.97 -44.55 -12.96
CA SER A 362 1.98 -43.61 -13.51
C SER A 362 0.57 -43.89 -12.94
N GLN A 363 -0.03 -42.90 -12.29
CA GLN A 363 -1.37 -42.98 -11.68
C GLN A 363 -2.22 -41.75 -12.07
N HIS A 364 -3.54 -41.84 -11.95
CA HIS A 364 -4.41 -40.68 -12.09
C HIS A 364 -4.38 -39.82 -10.83
N VAL A 365 -4.32 -38.49 -10.97
CA VAL A 365 -4.28 -37.55 -9.83
C VAL A 365 -5.45 -37.77 -8.87
N LEU A 366 -6.61 -38.13 -9.40
CA LEU A 366 -7.81 -38.46 -8.64
C LEU A 366 -7.52 -39.52 -7.56
N ASP A 367 -6.87 -40.62 -7.95
CA ASP A 367 -6.76 -41.85 -7.14
C ASP A 367 -5.89 -41.67 -5.90
N LEU A 368 -5.07 -40.62 -5.89
CA LEU A 368 -4.20 -40.20 -4.79
C LEU A 368 -4.93 -39.40 -3.70
N ILE A 369 -6.12 -38.86 -4.00
CA ILE A 369 -6.89 -38.02 -3.09
C ILE A 369 -7.86 -38.91 -2.29
N ASP A 370 -7.90 -38.74 -0.98
CA ASP A 370 -8.84 -39.47 -0.12
C ASP A 370 -10.31 -39.22 -0.53
N PRO A 371 -11.17 -40.25 -0.59
CA PRO A 371 -12.57 -40.09 -1.00
C PRO A 371 -13.39 -39.08 -0.17
N SER A 372 -13.08 -38.91 1.12
CA SER A 372 -13.74 -37.90 1.96
C SER A 372 -13.28 -36.47 1.65
N GLU A 373 -12.04 -36.30 1.21
CA GLU A 373 -11.53 -35.01 0.76
C GLU A 373 -12.11 -34.63 -0.61
N ARG A 374 -12.20 -35.58 -1.56
CA ARG A 374 -12.91 -35.35 -2.85
C ARG A 374 -14.35 -34.87 -2.60
N LEU A 375 -15.07 -35.57 -1.71
CA LEU A 375 -16.44 -35.21 -1.35
C LEU A 375 -16.54 -33.81 -0.75
N ALA A 376 -15.59 -33.43 0.11
CA ALA A 376 -15.57 -32.10 0.72
C ALA A 376 -15.23 -30.99 -0.29
N ILE A 377 -14.31 -31.23 -1.23
CA ILE A 377 -14.03 -30.31 -2.35
C ILE A 377 -15.31 -30.07 -3.17
N GLU A 378 -16.04 -31.14 -3.51
CA GLU A 378 -17.26 -31.06 -4.32
C GLU A 378 -18.47 -30.43 -3.57
N GLN A 379 -18.61 -30.67 -2.26
CA GLN A 379 -19.79 -30.24 -1.48
C GLN A 379 -19.59 -28.91 -0.76
N GLU A 380 -18.39 -28.64 -0.25
CA GLU A 380 -18.06 -27.39 0.46
C GLU A 380 -17.46 -26.34 -0.50
N GLY A 381 -17.04 -26.73 -1.71
CA GLY A 381 -16.43 -25.83 -2.68
C GLY A 381 -15.02 -25.38 -2.30
N ARG A 382 -14.26 -26.24 -1.60
CA ARG A 382 -12.88 -25.93 -1.17
C ARG A 382 -12.00 -25.58 -2.37
N THR A 383 -11.26 -24.48 -2.26
CA THR A 383 -10.29 -24.09 -3.28
C THR A 383 -9.08 -25.00 -3.27
N LEU A 384 -8.55 -25.29 -4.47
CA LEU A 384 -7.37 -26.11 -4.67
C LEU A 384 -6.20 -25.27 -5.19
N ASN A 385 -5.01 -25.59 -4.71
CA ASN A 385 -3.74 -25.06 -5.21
C ASN A 385 -2.77 -26.23 -5.45
N ILE A 386 -1.92 -26.14 -6.47
CA ILE A 386 -0.74 -27.01 -6.59
C ILE A 386 0.48 -26.23 -6.13
N PHE A 387 1.26 -26.80 -5.21
CA PHE A 387 2.59 -26.31 -4.86
C PHE A 387 3.61 -27.10 -5.65
N SER A 388 4.37 -26.45 -6.53
CA SER A 388 5.26 -27.11 -7.49
C SER A 388 6.72 -26.68 -7.38
N CYS A 389 7.63 -27.60 -7.69
CA CYS A 389 9.07 -27.42 -7.65
C CYS A 389 9.76 -28.40 -8.62
N SER A 390 10.93 -28.03 -9.17
CA SER A 390 11.74 -28.91 -10.03
C SER A 390 12.51 -30.00 -9.27
N ASP A 391 12.29 -30.12 -7.96
CA ASP A 391 12.91 -31.06 -7.02
C ASP A 391 11.83 -31.54 -6.04
N SER A 392 11.86 -32.81 -5.63
CA SER A 392 10.88 -33.38 -4.70
C SER A 392 11.23 -33.06 -3.24
N ALA A 393 12.51 -33.00 -2.89
CA ALA A 393 12.98 -32.84 -1.52
C ALA A 393 12.51 -31.58 -0.76
N PRO A 394 12.15 -30.44 -1.39
CA PRO A 394 11.49 -29.31 -0.73
C PRO A 394 10.00 -29.58 -0.46
N LEU A 395 9.32 -30.28 -1.36
CA LEU A 395 7.90 -30.62 -1.27
C LEU A 395 7.65 -31.76 -0.27
N GLU A 396 8.56 -32.73 -0.19
CA GLU A 396 8.52 -33.84 0.77
C GLU A 396 8.44 -33.31 2.21
N ARG A 397 9.22 -32.27 2.53
CA ARG A 397 9.19 -31.57 3.82
C ARG A 397 7.92 -30.76 4.09
N LEU A 398 7.09 -30.48 3.08
CA LEU A 398 5.76 -29.90 3.29
C LEU A 398 4.73 -30.96 3.70
N VAL A 399 4.95 -32.21 3.29
CA VAL A 399 4.12 -33.36 3.64
C VAL A 399 4.57 -33.98 4.98
N ASP A 400 5.87 -34.03 5.25
CA ASP A 400 6.45 -34.55 6.50
C ASP A 400 6.42 -33.51 7.65
N PHE A 401 5.21 -33.23 8.15
CA PHE A 401 4.95 -32.37 9.32
C PHE A 401 5.79 -32.68 10.58
N ASN A 402 6.28 -33.91 10.72
CA ASN A 402 7.08 -34.39 11.85
C ASN A 402 8.60 -34.16 11.68
N SER A 403 9.05 -33.69 10.52
CA SER A 403 10.46 -33.40 10.29
C SER A 403 10.89 -32.14 11.06
N ASN A 404 11.91 -32.27 11.92
CA ASN A 404 12.53 -31.16 12.65
C ASN A 404 13.90 -30.78 12.03
N GLU A 405 14.09 -31.03 10.74
CA GLU A 405 15.30 -30.62 10.03
C GLU A 405 15.16 -29.19 9.47
N ASP A 406 15.80 -28.24 10.12
CA ASP A 406 16.05 -26.88 9.59
C ASP A 406 17.11 -26.88 8.47
N THR A 407 17.05 -27.86 7.55
CA THR A 407 17.93 -27.95 6.39
C THR A 407 17.56 -26.91 5.33
N LEU A 408 18.16 -25.72 5.46
CA LEU A 408 18.08 -24.57 4.55
C LEU A 408 17.90 -24.98 3.08
N THR A 409 16.71 -24.71 2.53
CA THR A 409 16.38 -24.99 1.13
C THR A 409 16.42 -23.69 0.33
N THR A 410 17.32 -23.62 -0.65
CA THR A 410 17.37 -22.54 -1.64
C THR A 410 16.45 -22.78 -2.84
N ALA A 411 15.81 -23.95 -2.90
CA ALA A 411 14.83 -24.31 -3.92
C ALA A 411 13.61 -23.38 -3.87
N ARG A 412 13.10 -23.02 -5.05
CA ARG A 412 11.91 -22.18 -5.19
C ARG A 412 10.68 -23.08 -5.29
N ILE A 413 9.66 -22.78 -4.51
CA ILE A 413 8.32 -23.37 -4.65
C ILE A 413 7.40 -22.27 -5.17
N ASP A 414 6.81 -22.49 -6.33
CA ASP A 414 5.77 -21.62 -6.90
C ASP A 414 4.39 -22.24 -6.59
N ARG A 415 3.39 -21.38 -6.30
CA ARG A 415 2.00 -21.81 -6.07
C ARG A 415 1.15 -21.56 -7.31
N LEU A 416 0.62 -22.62 -7.89
CA LEU A 416 -0.37 -22.55 -8.95
C LEU A 416 -1.76 -22.30 -8.33
N GLU A 417 -2.24 -21.07 -8.49
CA GLU A 417 -3.59 -20.64 -8.12
C GLU A 417 -4.64 -21.10 -9.15
N PHE A 418 -5.92 -21.06 -8.75
CA PHE A 418 -7.07 -21.34 -9.62
C PHE A 418 -7.05 -22.75 -10.24
N VAL A 419 -6.62 -23.73 -9.44
CA VAL A 419 -6.86 -25.14 -9.73
C VAL A 419 -8.32 -25.45 -9.33
N PHE A 420 -9.07 -26.11 -10.20
CA PHE A 420 -10.47 -26.45 -9.96
C PHE A 420 -10.81 -27.87 -10.41
N TRP A 421 -11.87 -28.40 -9.83
CA TRP A 421 -12.39 -29.75 -10.09
C TRP A 421 -13.56 -29.66 -11.08
N LEU A 422 -13.52 -30.43 -12.17
CA LEU A 422 -14.62 -30.51 -13.14
C LEU A 422 -14.60 -31.86 -13.87
N GLN A 423 -15.72 -32.59 -13.84
CA GLN A 423 -15.93 -33.83 -14.60
C GLN A 423 -14.78 -34.84 -14.44
N ASP A 424 -14.47 -35.21 -13.19
CA ASP A 424 -13.39 -36.14 -12.85
C ASP A 424 -12.01 -35.73 -13.41
N ARG A 425 -11.74 -34.42 -13.52
CA ARG A 425 -10.43 -33.89 -13.90
C ARG A 425 -10.03 -32.71 -13.03
N LEU A 426 -8.72 -32.66 -12.76
CA LEU A 426 -8.06 -31.50 -12.18
C LEU A 426 -7.69 -30.52 -13.31
N MET A 427 -8.16 -29.28 -13.21
CA MET A 427 -8.05 -28.27 -14.26
C MET A 427 -7.40 -26.98 -13.75
N ALA A 428 -6.70 -26.25 -14.61
CA ALA A 428 -6.16 -24.91 -14.33
C ALA A 428 -6.43 -23.91 -15.47
N LEU A 429 -6.49 -22.62 -15.13
CA LEU A 429 -6.74 -21.53 -16.05
C LEU A 429 -5.54 -21.24 -17.00
N PRO A 430 -5.79 -20.71 -18.21
CA PRO A 430 -4.75 -20.44 -19.21
C PRO A 430 -3.63 -19.52 -18.71
N GLY A 431 -2.39 -19.94 -18.96
CA GLY A 431 -1.18 -19.12 -18.75
C GLY A 431 -0.53 -19.28 -17.38
N LEU A 432 -1.08 -20.12 -16.50
CA LEU A 432 -0.42 -20.67 -15.32
C LEU A 432 -0.58 -22.19 -15.39
N CYS A 433 0.51 -22.94 -15.46
CA CYS A 433 0.44 -24.40 -15.45
C CYS A 433 1.62 -25.04 -14.72
N TRP A 434 1.34 -26.19 -14.12
CA TRP A 434 2.35 -27.10 -13.58
C TRP A 434 3.02 -27.80 -14.78
N GLN A 435 4.36 -27.77 -14.84
CA GLN A 435 5.10 -28.21 -16.03
C GLN A 435 5.29 -29.72 -16.01
N GLU A 436 5.26 -30.35 -17.19
CA GLU A 436 5.64 -31.76 -17.36
C GLU A 436 7.09 -31.97 -16.89
N GLY A 437 7.31 -32.91 -15.97
CA GLY A 437 8.59 -33.15 -15.32
C GLY A 437 8.78 -32.46 -13.95
N ASP A 438 8.05 -31.40 -13.62
CA ASP A 438 8.11 -30.80 -12.28
C ASP A 438 7.38 -31.67 -11.25
N TYR A 439 7.89 -31.65 -10.01
CA TYR A 439 7.20 -32.20 -8.85
C TYR A 439 6.12 -31.25 -8.34
N GLY A 440 5.11 -31.80 -7.69
CA GLY A 440 3.95 -31.08 -7.19
C GLY A 440 3.26 -31.79 -6.04
N VAL A 441 2.57 -31.00 -5.22
CA VAL A 441 1.66 -31.43 -4.16
C VAL A 441 0.35 -30.68 -4.35
N LEU A 442 -0.76 -31.40 -4.47
CA LEU A 442 -2.09 -30.80 -4.45
C LEU A 442 -2.47 -30.49 -3.00
N ALA A 443 -3.03 -29.31 -2.77
CA ALA A 443 -3.45 -28.84 -1.47
C ALA A 443 -4.87 -28.28 -1.48
N SER A 444 -5.63 -28.59 -0.43
CA SER A 444 -7.01 -28.15 -0.19
C SER A 444 -7.04 -27.06 0.89
N HIS A 445 -7.93 -26.09 0.77
CA HIS A 445 -8.10 -25.04 1.77
C HIS A 445 -9.05 -25.45 2.91
N GLN A 446 -8.61 -25.29 4.16
CA GLN A 446 -9.48 -25.34 5.34
C GLN A 446 -9.39 -24.03 6.13
N SER A 447 -10.49 -23.27 6.16
CA SER A 447 -10.65 -22.01 6.90
C SER A 447 -10.29 -22.14 8.39
N THR A 448 -10.63 -23.28 9.00
CA THR A 448 -10.30 -23.60 10.40
C THR A 448 -8.80 -23.69 10.69
N ARG A 449 -7.94 -23.93 9.69
CA ARG A 449 -6.47 -23.97 9.85
C ARG A 449 -5.81 -22.60 9.70
N THR A 450 -6.48 -21.64 9.06
CA THR A 450 -5.91 -20.31 8.75
C THR A 450 -5.44 -19.58 10.01
N SER A 451 -6.18 -19.68 11.11
CA SER A 451 -5.83 -19.06 12.40
C SER A 451 -4.53 -19.62 12.99
N GLN A 452 -4.37 -20.95 13.05
CA GLN A 452 -3.12 -21.57 13.53
C GLN A 452 -1.94 -21.19 12.60
N ALA A 453 -2.13 -21.28 11.28
CA ALA A 453 -1.10 -20.93 10.31
C ALA A 453 -0.65 -19.46 10.43
N LEU A 454 -1.58 -18.54 10.77
CA LEU A 454 -1.27 -17.15 11.07
C LEU A 454 -0.48 -16.99 12.37
N THR A 455 -0.91 -17.63 13.47
CA THR A 455 -0.17 -17.59 14.74
C THR A 455 1.28 -18.04 14.55
N GLU A 456 1.50 -19.20 13.93
CA GLU A 456 2.86 -19.70 13.70
C GLU A 456 3.70 -18.80 12.78
N ALA A 457 3.09 -18.20 11.75
CA ALA A 457 3.80 -17.27 10.86
C ALA A 457 4.21 -15.97 11.59
N LEU A 458 3.35 -15.46 12.47
CA LEU A 458 3.64 -14.27 13.28
C LEU A 458 4.67 -14.58 14.37
N GLU A 459 4.60 -15.75 15.03
CA GLU A 459 5.59 -16.18 16.02
C GLU A 459 6.99 -16.36 15.40
N ARG A 460 7.09 -16.96 14.20
CA ARG A 460 8.34 -17.03 13.42
C ARG A 460 8.85 -15.65 13.02
N THR A 461 7.96 -14.75 12.64
CA THR A 461 8.31 -13.35 12.31
C THR A 461 8.80 -12.58 13.53
N LYS A 462 8.23 -12.85 14.71
CA LYS A 462 8.65 -12.29 16.00
C LYS A 462 10.00 -12.82 16.46
N SER A 463 10.26 -14.12 16.35
CA SER A 463 11.54 -14.73 16.75
C SER A 463 12.69 -14.39 15.78
N GLY A 464 12.38 -14.18 14.50
CA GLY A 464 13.32 -13.69 13.49
C GLY A 464 13.59 -12.17 13.53
N LEU A 465 12.92 -11.42 14.41
CA LEU A 465 13.10 -9.98 14.58
C LEU A 465 14.01 -9.69 15.79
N THR A 466 15.18 -9.13 15.53
CA THR A 466 16.11 -8.66 16.57
C THR A 466 16.00 -7.14 16.81
N GLU A 467 15.38 -6.46 15.84
CA GLU A 467 15.27 -5.02 15.75
C GLU A 467 14.00 -4.46 16.41
N ARG A 468 13.95 -3.15 16.63
CA ARG A 468 12.76 -2.50 17.20
C ARG A 468 11.66 -2.40 16.14
N ALA A 469 10.68 -3.29 16.21
CA ALA A 469 9.38 -3.07 15.55
C ALA A 469 8.65 -1.85 16.14
N PHE A 470 7.82 -1.21 15.32
CA PHE A 470 7.01 -0.06 15.75
C PHE A 470 5.60 0.00 15.12
N GLY A 471 5.26 -0.92 14.20
CA GLY A 471 3.94 -0.99 13.57
C GLY A 471 3.81 -2.17 12.60
N ALA A 472 2.59 -2.43 12.13
CA ALA A 472 2.33 -3.50 11.17
C ALA A 472 1.21 -3.18 10.17
N PHE A 473 1.33 -3.78 8.99
CA PHE A 473 0.32 -3.74 7.94
C PHE A 473 -0.05 -5.17 7.50
N THR A 474 -1.34 -5.48 7.48
CA THR A 474 -1.85 -6.84 7.22
C THR A 474 -2.94 -6.83 6.15
N VAL A 475 -2.90 -7.82 5.26
CA VAL A 475 -3.85 -8.02 4.17
C VAL A 475 -4.32 -9.47 4.25
N ALA A 476 -5.45 -9.67 4.90
CA ALA A 476 -6.03 -11.00 5.05
C ALA A 476 -6.87 -11.38 3.83
N GLY A 477 -6.82 -12.65 3.44
CA GLY A 477 -7.65 -13.20 2.38
C GLY A 477 -9.05 -13.49 2.88
N ALA A 478 -10.08 -13.04 2.16
CA ALA A 478 -11.47 -13.39 2.44
C ALA A 478 -11.65 -14.92 2.46
N LEU A 479 -12.46 -15.45 3.38
CA LEU A 479 -12.69 -16.87 3.56
C LEU A 479 -14.18 -17.19 3.34
N ASN A 480 -14.49 -18.15 2.47
CA ASN A 480 -15.88 -18.41 2.06
C ASN A 480 -16.81 -18.83 3.22
N ASP A 481 -16.26 -19.48 4.25
CA ASP A 481 -17.01 -20.05 5.38
C ASP A 481 -17.10 -19.12 6.61
N VAL A 482 -16.43 -17.95 6.57
CA VAL A 482 -16.25 -17.08 7.74
C VAL A 482 -16.62 -15.65 7.37
N ASP A 483 -17.55 -15.05 8.11
CA ASP A 483 -17.90 -13.64 7.94
C ASP A 483 -16.65 -12.73 8.07
N ASP A 484 -16.50 -11.77 7.15
CA ASP A 484 -15.33 -10.91 7.08
C ASP A 484 -15.07 -10.14 8.39
N SER A 485 -16.11 -9.76 9.14
CA SER A 485 -15.95 -9.05 10.41
C SER A 485 -15.49 -9.96 11.54
N VAL A 486 -15.97 -11.21 11.56
CA VAL A 486 -15.49 -12.26 12.48
C VAL A 486 -14.04 -12.60 12.14
N HIS A 487 -13.70 -12.75 10.86
CA HIS A 487 -12.32 -13.01 10.45
C HIS A 487 -11.39 -11.82 10.76
N ALA A 488 -11.84 -10.58 10.55
CA ALA A 488 -11.06 -9.38 10.88
C ALA A 488 -10.76 -9.25 12.38
N ASN A 489 -11.73 -9.59 13.24
CA ASN A 489 -11.52 -9.63 14.69
C ASN A 489 -10.49 -10.71 15.06
N GLN A 490 -10.66 -11.95 14.58
CA GLN A 490 -9.72 -13.05 14.84
C GLN A 490 -8.28 -12.72 14.39
N VAL A 491 -8.10 -12.12 13.20
CA VAL A 491 -6.78 -11.69 12.71
C VAL A 491 -6.18 -10.60 13.61
N SER A 492 -7.01 -9.70 14.15
CA SER A 492 -6.58 -8.63 15.05
C SER A 492 -6.24 -9.15 16.46
N GLU A 493 -7.00 -10.12 16.98
CA GLU A 493 -6.75 -10.82 18.24
C GLU A 493 -5.43 -11.60 18.18
N ILE A 494 -5.26 -12.49 17.20
CA ILE A 494 -4.04 -13.28 16.99
C ILE A 494 -2.81 -12.37 16.84
N PHE A 495 -2.95 -11.25 16.13
CA PHE A 495 -1.86 -10.29 16.02
C PHE A 495 -1.54 -9.60 17.35
N THR A 496 -2.55 -9.29 18.17
CA THR A 496 -2.37 -8.68 19.49
C THR A 496 -1.71 -9.66 20.49
N ASP A 497 -2.12 -10.92 20.49
CA ASP A 497 -1.52 -11.95 21.36
C ASP A 497 -0.02 -12.14 21.06
N VAL A 498 0.34 -12.21 19.77
CA VAL A 498 1.75 -12.34 19.36
C VAL A 498 2.51 -11.03 19.52
N PHE A 499 1.95 -9.87 19.18
CA PHE A 499 2.63 -8.56 19.15
C PHE A 499 1.91 -7.50 20.02
N GLN A 500 1.84 -7.77 21.32
CA GLN A 500 1.11 -7.02 22.38
C GLN A 500 1.25 -5.48 22.40
N GLU A 501 2.31 -4.90 21.82
CA GLU A 501 2.52 -3.44 21.76
C GLU A 501 2.42 -2.84 20.34
N LEU A 502 2.24 -3.66 19.29
CA LEU A 502 2.27 -3.18 17.90
C LEU A 502 0.87 -2.85 17.36
N GLN A 503 0.74 -1.63 16.84
CA GLN A 503 -0.44 -1.17 16.12
C GLN A 503 -0.53 -1.83 14.74
N ILE A 504 -1.51 -2.72 14.57
CA ILE A 504 -1.89 -3.34 13.28
C ILE A 504 -2.84 -2.42 12.50
N GLY A 505 -2.59 -2.21 11.22
CA GLY A 505 -3.53 -1.61 10.27
C GLY A 505 -3.72 -2.53 9.06
N GLY A 506 -4.86 -2.46 8.37
CA GLY A 506 -5.09 -3.38 7.25
C GLY A 506 -6.55 -3.65 6.92
N CYS A 507 -6.78 -4.70 6.14
CA CYS A 507 -8.11 -5.12 5.70
C CYS A 507 -8.18 -6.59 5.26
N ILE A 508 -9.41 -7.05 5.08
CA ILE A 508 -9.73 -8.23 4.29
C ILE A 508 -9.90 -7.81 2.81
N VAL A 509 -9.45 -8.65 1.88
CA VAL A 509 -9.67 -8.57 0.43
C VAL A 509 -9.70 -9.98 -0.17
N SER A 510 -10.18 -10.15 -1.41
CA SER A 510 -10.09 -11.45 -2.11
C SER A 510 -8.64 -11.92 -2.30
N THR A 511 -7.73 -10.97 -2.59
CA THR A 511 -6.40 -11.27 -3.10
C THR A 511 -5.34 -10.39 -2.43
N SER A 512 -4.37 -11.03 -1.77
CA SER A 512 -3.21 -10.38 -1.18
C SER A 512 -1.98 -10.48 -2.10
N VAL A 513 -0.91 -9.77 -1.76
CA VAL A 513 0.41 -9.91 -2.39
C VAL A 513 1.46 -10.06 -1.31
N GLY A 514 2.37 -11.01 -1.47
CA GLY A 514 3.41 -11.28 -0.49
C GLY A 514 4.24 -12.50 -0.86
N PRO A 515 5.15 -12.95 0.03
CA PRO A 515 5.85 -14.23 -0.12
C PRO A 515 4.83 -15.38 -0.26
N VAL A 516 5.16 -16.43 -1.02
CA VAL A 516 4.30 -17.63 -1.11
C VAL A 516 3.99 -18.17 0.29
N ALA A 517 2.72 -18.21 0.66
CA ALA A 517 2.25 -18.88 1.88
C ALA A 517 2.26 -20.39 1.65
N ILE A 518 3.14 -21.07 2.37
CA ILE A 518 3.38 -22.51 2.28
C ILE A 518 2.50 -23.26 3.31
N PRO A 519 1.94 -24.45 2.96
CA PRO A 519 1.22 -25.31 3.88
C PRO A 519 2.07 -25.82 5.05
N GLY A 520 1.50 -25.87 6.24
CA GLY A 520 2.00 -26.66 7.38
C GLY A 520 3.29 -26.18 8.08
N ARG A 521 4.14 -25.40 7.40
CA ARG A 521 5.34 -24.70 7.95
C ARG A 521 5.82 -23.65 6.94
N GLN A 522 6.68 -22.75 7.41
CA GLN A 522 7.46 -21.87 6.54
C GLN A 522 8.85 -22.50 6.32
N LEU A 523 9.19 -22.86 5.08
CA LEU A 523 10.53 -23.39 4.78
C LEU A 523 11.61 -22.33 5.03
N PRO A 524 12.81 -22.73 5.53
CA PRO A 524 13.95 -21.83 5.68
C PRO A 524 14.55 -21.49 4.30
N GLY A 525 13.94 -20.52 3.62
CA GLY A 525 14.30 -20.08 2.28
C GLY A 525 13.61 -18.75 1.90
N ARG A 526 14.07 -18.11 0.81
CA ARG A 526 13.42 -16.90 0.30
C ARG A 526 12.33 -17.26 -0.70
N ASN A 527 11.11 -17.45 -0.20
CA ASN A 527 9.92 -17.63 -1.05
C ASN A 527 9.78 -16.45 -2.03
N ARG A 528 9.36 -16.75 -3.26
CA ARG A 528 9.05 -15.74 -4.27
C ARG A 528 7.88 -14.88 -3.79
N THR A 529 7.80 -13.62 -4.22
CA THR A 529 6.54 -12.88 -4.09
C THR A 529 5.57 -13.40 -5.15
N GLN A 530 4.32 -13.64 -4.76
CA GLN A 530 3.23 -13.97 -5.67
C GLN A 530 1.94 -13.22 -5.26
N VAL A 531 1.02 -13.06 -6.21
CA VAL A 531 -0.36 -12.63 -5.97
C VAL A 531 -1.16 -13.84 -5.52
N GLN A 532 -1.93 -13.72 -4.44
CA GLN A 532 -2.39 -14.89 -3.67
C GLN A 532 -3.81 -14.72 -3.10
N THR A 533 -4.70 -15.65 -3.44
CA THR A 533 -6.06 -15.76 -2.89
C THR A 533 -6.11 -16.55 -1.58
N HIS A 534 -7.15 -16.32 -0.76
CA HIS A 534 -7.40 -17.02 0.52
C HIS A 534 -6.14 -17.12 1.42
N THR A 535 -5.37 -16.04 1.47
CA THR A 535 -4.02 -15.99 2.05
C THR A 535 -3.82 -14.66 2.74
N THR A 536 -3.34 -14.71 3.98
CA THR A 536 -3.01 -13.53 4.78
C THR A 536 -1.53 -13.20 4.61
N CYS A 537 -1.25 -12.14 3.86
CA CYS A 537 0.09 -11.55 3.75
C CYS A 537 0.17 -10.30 4.63
N GLY A 538 1.36 -9.99 5.14
CA GLY A 538 1.55 -8.77 5.92
C GLY A 538 3.00 -8.47 6.21
N ALA A 539 3.21 -7.41 6.99
CA ALA A 539 4.50 -6.81 7.23
C ALA A 539 4.60 -6.21 8.64
N VAL A 540 5.69 -6.49 9.34
CA VAL A 540 6.12 -5.78 10.54
C VAL A 540 7.20 -4.76 10.15
N PHE A 541 6.97 -3.50 10.48
CA PHE A 541 7.90 -2.40 10.24
C PHE A 541 8.83 -2.23 11.44
N TYR A 542 10.13 -2.15 11.16
CA TYR A 542 11.17 -2.00 12.18
C TYR A 542 12.23 -0.99 11.76
N THR A 543 12.96 -0.41 12.70
CA THR A 543 14.14 0.42 12.39
C THR A 543 15.40 -0.43 12.35
N THR A 544 16.20 -0.29 11.30
CA THR A 544 17.60 -0.75 11.29
C THR A 544 18.42 0.00 12.35
N GLN A 545 19.56 -0.57 12.75
CA GLN A 545 20.50 0.00 13.73
C GLN A 545 21.81 0.42 13.05
#